data_AF-A0A8J8GGB0-F1
#
_entry.id   AF-A0A8J8GGB0-F1
#
_cell.length_a   1.000
_cell.length_b   1.000
_cell.length_c   1.000
_cell.angle_alpha   90.00
_cell.angle_beta   90.00
_cell.angle_gamma   90.00
#
_symmetry.space_group_name_H-M   'P 1'
#
loop_
_entity.id
_entity.type
_entity.pdbx_description
1 polymer ?
#
loop_
_entity_poly.entity_id
_entity_poly.type
_entity_poly.pdbx_seq_one_letter_code
_entity_poly.pdbx_strand_id
1 'polypeptide(L)'
;MDTFSNLTEDELLEKEEAWWKREDELNSDWIYEGVEIFKSLSKANPKEIRYKETLSYLLLLQGEDLKLRQHSYEDAIKCLKQVVKLDSSNARAHYRLGFLYFFQKRWTKSIDSFQMSLNSLPRKLRNQLQKDQQMKAHFYIFKVAKMILEENFKKVEKIPPKDLENFGEMKLLLEEMQSSRQVEEKPYQMIVNGVEVRNISEREYEKLSDPFENKGMIILNFKSTNDVTLSLNGKEIFITSALVALIEYLMRNPDGVSSEDIIQRKYRYSRDPHAKLRKDISRLRSRLRSIHANETLIETIDGGYRWNSSYNYRIFKHSRDVSTDLLLD
;
A
#
# COMPACT_ATOMS: atom_id res chain seq x y z
N MET A 1 5.17 -30.64 -8.53
CA MET A 1 5.02 -31.96 -7.89
C MET A 1 4.73 -31.68 -6.43
N ASP A 2 3.64 -32.22 -5.85
CA ASP A 2 3.35 -32.05 -4.41
C ASP A 2 4.46 -32.79 -3.64
N THR A 3 5.34 -32.04 -2.98
CA THR A 3 6.59 -32.55 -2.38
C THR A 3 6.34 -33.61 -1.30
N PHE A 4 5.12 -33.66 -0.75
CA PHE A 4 4.75 -34.50 0.39
C PHE A 4 3.51 -35.39 0.14
N SER A 5 3.10 -35.61 -1.12
CA SER A 5 1.84 -36.30 -1.42
C SER A 5 1.76 -37.76 -0.97
N ASN A 6 2.90 -38.39 -0.66
CA ASN A 6 3.00 -39.82 -0.35
C ASN A 6 3.26 -40.09 1.15
N LEU A 7 3.28 -39.06 2.00
CA LEU A 7 3.54 -39.21 3.42
C LEU A 7 2.26 -39.46 4.21
N THR A 8 2.38 -40.25 5.27
CA THR A 8 1.34 -40.47 6.29
C THR A 8 1.18 -39.23 7.17
N GLU A 9 0.08 -39.16 7.94
CA GLU A 9 -0.14 -38.06 8.89
C GLU A 9 0.97 -37.97 9.94
N ASP A 10 1.42 -39.11 10.49
CA ASP A 10 2.48 -39.15 11.51
C ASP A 10 3.82 -38.62 10.97
N GLU A 11 4.22 -39.03 9.75
CA GLU A 11 5.43 -38.52 9.09
C GLU A 11 5.33 -37.00 8.80
N LEU A 12 4.13 -36.50 8.51
CA LEU A 12 3.90 -35.07 8.32
C LEU A 12 3.95 -34.31 9.65
N LEU A 13 3.52 -34.90 10.75
CA LEU A 13 3.62 -34.31 12.09
C LEU A 13 5.08 -34.17 12.56
N GLU A 14 5.94 -35.15 12.28
CA GLU A 14 7.38 -35.03 12.54
C GLU A 14 8.00 -33.85 11.76
N LYS A 15 7.58 -33.67 10.50
CA LYS A 15 7.99 -32.52 9.68
C LYS A 15 7.44 -31.21 10.23
N GLU A 16 6.20 -31.19 10.69
CA GLU A 16 5.58 -30.04 11.35
C GLU A 16 6.41 -29.61 12.55
N GLU A 17 6.80 -30.54 13.42
CA GLU A 17 7.58 -30.25 14.62
C GLU A 17 8.96 -29.68 14.27
N ALA A 18 9.66 -30.28 13.31
CA ALA A 18 10.95 -29.80 12.83
C ALA A 18 10.84 -28.41 12.17
N TRP A 19 9.72 -28.13 11.49
CA TRP A 19 9.44 -26.85 10.87
C TRP A 19 9.14 -25.74 11.90
N TRP A 20 8.37 -26.04 12.95
CA TRP A 20 8.11 -25.09 14.05
C TRP A 20 9.37 -24.71 14.83
N LYS A 21 10.34 -25.63 15.00
CA LYS A 21 11.62 -25.35 15.68
C LYS A 21 12.44 -24.23 15.02
N ARG A 22 12.17 -23.91 13.77
CA ARG A 22 12.84 -22.87 12.98
C ARG A 22 11.87 -21.79 12.48
N GLU A 23 10.85 -21.49 13.29
CA GLU A 23 9.84 -20.47 13.00
C GLU A 23 10.46 -19.15 12.54
N ASP A 24 10.10 -18.73 11.33
CA ASP A 24 10.48 -17.45 10.75
C ASP A 24 9.42 -16.99 9.74
N GLU A 25 8.39 -16.30 10.24
CA GLU A 25 7.28 -15.77 9.44
C GLU A 25 7.67 -14.74 8.40
N LEU A 26 8.95 -14.34 8.39
CA LEU A 26 9.51 -13.37 7.46
C LEU A 26 10.23 -14.05 6.28
N ASN A 27 10.52 -15.34 6.44
CA ASN A 27 11.27 -16.14 5.48
C ASN A 27 10.32 -16.82 4.49
N SER A 28 10.47 -16.53 3.20
CA SER A 28 9.64 -17.13 2.15
C SER A 28 9.77 -18.64 2.13
N ASP A 29 10.96 -19.21 2.32
CA ASP A 29 11.15 -20.65 2.30
C ASP A 29 10.39 -21.32 3.45
N TRP A 30 10.43 -20.72 4.64
CA TRP A 30 9.67 -21.21 5.80
C TRP A 30 8.16 -21.16 5.55
N ILE A 31 7.64 -20.04 5.02
CA ILE A 31 6.22 -19.88 4.71
C ILE A 31 5.78 -20.94 3.68
N TYR A 32 6.52 -21.07 2.58
CA TYR A 32 6.14 -21.93 1.46
C TYR A 32 6.25 -23.41 1.83
N GLU A 33 7.27 -23.79 2.59
CA GLU A 33 7.39 -25.14 3.13
C GLU A 33 6.23 -25.46 4.07
N GLY A 34 5.87 -24.53 4.96
CA GLY A 34 4.72 -24.67 5.85
C GLY A 34 3.42 -24.84 5.08
N VAL A 35 3.18 -24.05 4.02
CA VAL A 35 2.00 -24.20 3.16
C VAL A 35 1.91 -25.62 2.61
N GLU A 36 3.01 -26.19 2.12
CA GLU A 36 3.02 -27.54 1.58
C GLU A 36 2.79 -28.61 2.67
N ILE A 37 3.41 -28.46 3.85
CA ILE A 37 3.18 -29.36 5.00
C ILE A 37 1.70 -29.35 5.41
N PHE A 38 1.12 -28.17 5.66
CA PHE A 38 -0.24 -28.05 6.17
C PHE A 38 -1.32 -28.34 5.13
N LYS A 39 -1.00 -28.16 3.84
CA LYS A 39 -1.84 -28.62 2.74
C LYS A 39 -1.89 -30.15 2.68
N SER A 40 -0.76 -30.83 2.88
CA SER A 40 -0.73 -32.30 2.96
C SER A 40 -1.40 -32.81 4.25
N LEU A 41 -1.16 -32.21 5.40
CA LEU A 41 -1.85 -32.55 6.66
C LEU A 41 -3.38 -32.39 6.54
N SER A 42 -3.84 -31.27 5.95
CA SER A 42 -5.27 -31.03 5.72
C SER A 42 -5.91 -32.05 4.76
N LYS A 43 -5.12 -32.66 3.87
CA LYS A 43 -5.58 -33.74 2.98
C LYS A 43 -5.60 -35.09 3.70
N ALA A 44 -4.54 -35.39 4.47
CA ALA A 44 -4.40 -36.64 5.22
C ALA A 44 -5.50 -36.78 6.29
N ASN A 45 -5.80 -35.68 7.00
CA ASN A 45 -6.85 -35.66 8.01
C ASN A 45 -7.70 -34.37 7.90
N PRO A 46 -8.75 -34.39 7.06
CA PRO A 46 -9.60 -33.22 6.82
C PRO A 46 -10.48 -32.81 8.00
N LYS A 47 -10.62 -33.67 9.02
CA LYS A 47 -11.44 -33.41 10.21
C LYS A 47 -10.70 -32.54 11.23
N GLU A 48 -9.38 -32.57 11.22
CA GLU A 48 -8.57 -31.74 12.12
C GLU A 48 -8.62 -30.27 11.67
N ILE A 49 -9.25 -29.45 12.50
CA ILE A 49 -9.51 -28.03 12.21
C ILE A 49 -8.20 -27.23 12.26
N ARG A 50 -7.27 -27.58 13.15
CA ARG A 50 -5.99 -26.91 13.35
C ARG A 50 -5.19 -26.80 12.05
N TYR A 51 -5.23 -27.83 11.20
CA TYR A 51 -4.48 -27.84 9.93
C TYR A 51 -5.00 -26.80 8.97
N LYS A 52 -6.32 -26.72 8.78
CA LYS A 52 -6.96 -25.74 7.90
C LYS A 52 -6.76 -24.32 8.41
N GLU A 53 -6.81 -24.13 9.73
CA GLU A 53 -6.59 -22.83 10.36
C GLU A 53 -5.14 -22.34 10.20
N THR A 54 -4.17 -23.25 10.29
CA THR A 54 -2.75 -22.95 10.11
C THR A 54 -2.42 -22.74 8.64
N LEU A 55 -2.98 -23.56 7.74
CA LEU A 55 -2.89 -23.37 6.30
C LEU A 55 -3.47 -22.01 5.86
N SER A 56 -4.64 -21.63 6.38
CA SER A 56 -5.26 -20.33 6.13
C SER A 56 -4.34 -19.17 6.56
N TYR A 57 -3.66 -19.32 7.70
CA TYR A 57 -2.69 -18.34 8.17
C TYR A 57 -1.47 -18.24 7.25
N LEU A 58 -0.86 -19.37 6.88
CA LEU A 58 0.32 -19.40 6.02
C LEU A 58 0.02 -18.91 4.60
N LEU A 59 -1.16 -19.20 4.06
CA LEU A 59 -1.60 -18.68 2.77
C LEU A 59 -1.81 -17.16 2.78
N LEU A 60 -2.20 -16.58 3.92
CA LEU A 60 -2.26 -15.12 4.09
C LEU A 60 -0.86 -14.51 3.99
N LEU A 61 0.12 -15.08 4.71
CA LEU A 61 1.53 -14.65 4.66
C LEU A 61 2.13 -14.81 3.26
N GLN A 62 1.89 -15.95 2.61
CA GLN A 62 2.35 -16.22 1.24
C GLN A 62 1.77 -15.22 0.24
N GLY A 63 0.48 -14.88 0.37
CA GLY A 63 -0.16 -13.86 -0.47
C GLY A 63 0.44 -12.47 -0.28
N GLU A 64 0.82 -12.11 0.95
CA GLU A 64 1.54 -10.87 1.25
C GLU A 64 2.95 -10.87 0.65
N ASP A 65 3.69 -11.98 0.75
CA ASP A 65 5.03 -12.15 0.17
C ASP A 65 5.02 -12.04 -1.38
N LEU A 66 4.11 -12.74 -2.04
CA LEU A 66 3.92 -12.70 -3.49
C LEU A 66 3.63 -11.30 -4.01
N LYS A 67 2.82 -10.52 -3.26
CA LYS A 67 2.53 -9.12 -3.58
C LYS A 67 3.79 -8.25 -3.45
N LEU A 68 4.50 -8.35 -2.33
CA LEU A 68 5.56 -7.41 -1.95
C LEU A 68 6.90 -7.69 -2.64
N ARG A 69 7.30 -8.97 -2.73
CA ARG A 69 8.64 -9.34 -3.22
C ARG A 69 8.65 -9.70 -4.70
N GLN A 70 7.56 -10.28 -5.19
CA GLN A 70 7.52 -10.87 -6.53
C GLN A 70 6.66 -10.07 -7.51
N HIS A 71 5.89 -9.08 -7.02
CA HIS A 71 4.91 -8.32 -7.81
C HIS A 71 3.90 -9.21 -8.59
N SER A 72 3.70 -10.45 -8.12
CA SER A 72 2.85 -11.46 -8.76
C SER A 72 1.41 -11.35 -8.27
N TYR A 73 0.70 -10.31 -8.71
CA TYR A 73 -0.65 -10.00 -8.19
C TYR A 73 -1.68 -11.11 -8.41
N GLU A 74 -1.64 -11.82 -9.55
CA GLU A 74 -2.59 -12.93 -9.79
C GLU A 74 -2.35 -14.12 -8.85
N ASP A 75 -1.10 -14.46 -8.56
CA ASP A 75 -0.79 -15.57 -7.66
C ASP A 75 -1.10 -15.19 -6.20
N ALA A 76 -0.83 -13.94 -5.81
CA ALA A 76 -1.27 -13.41 -4.52
C ALA A 76 -2.82 -13.47 -4.37
N ILE A 77 -3.56 -13.13 -5.44
CA ILE A 77 -5.04 -13.28 -5.47
C ILE A 77 -5.44 -14.75 -5.31
N LYS A 78 -4.76 -15.70 -5.98
CA LYS A 78 -5.06 -17.13 -5.84
C LYS A 78 -4.86 -17.62 -4.41
N CYS A 79 -3.76 -17.24 -3.74
CA CYS A 79 -3.52 -17.61 -2.34
C CYS A 79 -4.58 -17.02 -1.41
N LEU A 80 -4.86 -15.71 -1.51
CA LEU A 80 -5.86 -15.06 -0.65
C LEU A 80 -7.29 -15.56 -0.89
N LYS A 81 -7.63 -15.97 -2.11
CA LYS A 81 -8.90 -16.67 -2.38
C LYS A 81 -8.97 -18.02 -1.66
N GLN A 82 -7.86 -18.73 -1.50
CA GLN A 82 -7.84 -19.96 -0.70
C GLN A 82 -8.02 -19.65 0.79
N VAL A 83 -7.45 -18.56 1.30
CA VAL A 83 -7.70 -18.08 2.68
C VAL A 83 -9.19 -17.88 2.91
N VAL A 84 -9.88 -17.15 2.02
CA VAL A 84 -11.34 -16.89 2.11
C VAL A 84 -12.17 -18.18 1.98
N LYS A 85 -11.68 -19.21 1.28
CA LYS A 85 -12.35 -20.52 1.23
C LYS A 85 -12.23 -21.29 2.54
N LEU A 86 -11.08 -21.18 3.22
CA LEU A 86 -10.82 -21.85 4.50
C LEU A 86 -11.43 -21.11 5.69
N ASP A 87 -11.42 -19.78 5.64
CA ASP A 87 -12.03 -18.87 6.61
C ASP A 87 -12.70 -17.71 5.87
N SER A 88 -14.00 -17.85 5.65
CA SER A 88 -14.82 -16.85 4.93
C SER A 88 -14.93 -15.52 5.66
N SER A 89 -14.70 -15.52 6.99
CA SER A 89 -14.76 -14.35 7.87
C SER A 89 -13.42 -13.62 8.01
N ASN A 90 -12.36 -14.06 7.32
CA ASN A 90 -11.05 -13.47 7.44
C ASN A 90 -11.01 -12.06 6.84
N ALA A 91 -11.21 -11.05 7.70
CA ALA A 91 -11.27 -9.65 7.30
C ALA A 91 -9.98 -9.18 6.63
N ARG A 92 -8.81 -9.60 7.14
CA ARG A 92 -7.51 -9.29 6.52
C ARG A 92 -7.40 -9.82 5.08
N ALA A 93 -7.83 -11.06 4.83
CA ALA A 93 -7.77 -11.63 3.49
C ALA A 93 -8.61 -10.83 2.47
N HIS A 94 -9.84 -10.48 2.85
CA HIS A 94 -10.72 -9.60 2.06
C HIS A 94 -10.09 -8.23 1.82
N TYR A 95 -9.51 -7.63 2.86
CA TYR A 95 -8.82 -6.34 2.76
C TYR A 95 -7.66 -6.40 1.76
N ARG A 96 -6.80 -7.44 1.84
CA ARG A 96 -5.70 -7.63 0.88
C ARG A 96 -6.20 -7.87 -0.54
N LEU A 97 -7.27 -8.64 -0.73
CA LEU A 97 -7.92 -8.81 -2.05
C LEU A 97 -8.42 -7.48 -2.61
N GLY A 98 -8.98 -6.61 -1.77
CA GLY A 98 -9.44 -5.26 -2.15
C GLY A 98 -8.34 -4.45 -2.85
N PHE A 99 -7.13 -4.44 -2.29
CA PHE A 99 -5.98 -3.78 -2.94
C PHE A 99 -5.57 -4.45 -4.24
N LEU A 100 -5.44 -5.77 -4.26
CA LEU A 100 -4.97 -6.46 -5.46
C LEU A 100 -5.93 -6.23 -6.63
N TYR A 101 -7.23 -6.26 -6.37
CA TYR A 101 -8.22 -5.90 -7.38
C TYR A 101 -8.18 -4.42 -7.77
N PHE A 102 -7.93 -3.51 -6.82
CA PHE A 102 -7.71 -2.09 -7.12
C PHE A 102 -6.54 -1.91 -8.10
N PHE A 103 -5.39 -2.53 -7.84
CA PHE A 103 -4.21 -2.43 -8.70
C PHE A 103 -4.44 -3.02 -10.10
N GLN A 104 -5.24 -4.08 -10.19
CA GLN A 104 -5.64 -4.67 -11.46
C GLN A 104 -6.78 -3.92 -12.17
N LYS A 105 -7.20 -2.76 -11.65
CA LYS A 105 -8.33 -1.97 -12.18
C LYS A 105 -9.67 -2.72 -12.20
N ARG A 106 -9.82 -3.71 -11.31
CA ARG A 106 -11.04 -4.51 -11.15
C ARG A 106 -11.92 -3.87 -10.08
N TRP A 107 -12.49 -2.72 -10.43
CA TRP A 107 -13.15 -1.78 -9.52
C TRP A 107 -14.27 -2.38 -8.67
N THR A 108 -15.19 -3.12 -9.29
CA THR A 108 -16.32 -3.75 -8.58
C THR A 108 -15.83 -4.74 -7.52
N LYS A 109 -14.97 -5.68 -7.93
CA LYS A 109 -14.37 -6.68 -7.03
C LYS A 109 -13.54 -6.04 -5.91
N SER A 110 -12.91 -4.90 -6.17
CA SER A 110 -12.18 -4.14 -5.17
C SER A 110 -13.11 -3.61 -4.08
N ILE A 111 -14.19 -2.91 -4.46
CA ILE A 111 -15.21 -2.41 -3.52
C ILE A 111 -15.82 -3.57 -2.73
N ASP A 112 -16.25 -4.64 -3.40
CA ASP A 112 -16.85 -5.81 -2.76
C ASP A 112 -15.92 -6.37 -1.68
N SER A 113 -14.63 -6.55 -2.01
CA SER A 113 -13.65 -7.12 -1.07
C SER A 113 -13.40 -6.18 0.12
N PHE A 114 -13.32 -4.86 -0.10
CA PHE A 114 -13.19 -3.92 1.02
C PHE A 114 -14.45 -3.90 1.91
N GLN A 115 -15.65 -3.95 1.33
CA GLN A 115 -16.90 -4.05 2.09
C GLN A 115 -16.98 -5.35 2.89
N MET A 116 -16.62 -6.49 2.28
CA MET A 116 -16.52 -7.77 2.98
C MET A 116 -15.54 -7.68 4.14
N SER A 117 -14.40 -7.01 3.97
CA SER A 117 -13.40 -6.84 5.04
C SER A 117 -13.93 -6.02 6.22
N LEU A 118 -14.71 -4.96 5.97
CA LEU A 118 -15.27 -4.09 6.99
C LEU A 118 -16.45 -4.72 7.74
N ASN A 119 -17.24 -5.56 7.05
CA ASN A 119 -18.42 -6.21 7.60
C ASN A 119 -18.14 -7.60 8.19
N SER A 120 -16.91 -8.11 8.05
CA SER A 120 -16.52 -9.41 8.57
C SER A 120 -16.46 -9.41 10.11
N LEU A 121 -16.94 -10.49 10.72
CA LEU A 121 -16.86 -10.74 12.16
C LEU A 121 -15.95 -11.94 12.47
N PRO A 122 -14.61 -11.84 12.28
CA PRO A 122 -13.73 -12.96 12.53
C PRO A 122 -13.63 -13.28 14.01
N ARG A 123 -13.74 -14.57 14.33
CA ARG A 123 -13.56 -15.11 15.69
C ARG A 123 -12.14 -14.90 16.22
N LYS A 124 -11.14 -14.97 15.35
CA LYS A 124 -9.73 -14.82 15.72
C LYS A 124 -9.30 -13.36 15.62
N LEU A 125 -8.72 -12.83 16.70
CA LEU A 125 -8.21 -11.46 16.75
C LEU A 125 -7.22 -11.16 15.62
N ARG A 126 -6.32 -12.10 15.30
CA ARG A 126 -5.31 -11.95 14.23
C ARG A 126 -5.91 -11.78 12.81
N ASN A 127 -7.19 -12.12 12.63
CA ASN A 127 -7.91 -11.99 11.36
C ASN A 127 -8.74 -10.70 11.27
N GLN A 128 -8.89 -9.95 12.36
CA GLN A 128 -9.61 -8.67 12.40
C GLN A 128 -8.80 -7.55 11.73
N LEU A 129 -9.50 -6.49 11.30
CA LEU A 129 -8.85 -5.27 10.81
C LEU A 129 -8.48 -4.33 11.95
N GLN A 130 -7.29 -3.73 11.84
CA GLN A 130 -6.90 -2.59 12.67
C GLN A 130 -7.61 -1.31 12.21
N LYS A 131 -7.69 -0.28 13.08
CA LYS A 131 -8.37 1.00 12.77
C LYS A 131 -7.84 1.64 11.49
N ASP A 132 -6.52 1.67 11.30
CA ASP A 132 -5.90 2.22 10.10
C ASP A 132 -6.28 1.43 8.83
N GLN A 133 -6.41 0.11 8.95
CA GLN A 133 -6.85 -0.74 7.84
C GLN A 133 -8.31 -0.48 7.48
N GLN A 134 -9.17 -0.26 8.48
CA GLN A 134 -10.57 0.11 8.26
C GLN A 134 -10.67 1.46 7.53
N MET A 135 -9.91 2.47 7.97
CA MET A 135 -9.88 3.78 7.31
C MET A 135 -9.34 3.72 5.89
N LYS A 136 -8.30 2.93 5.67
CA LYS A 136 -7.81 2.64 4.32
C LYS A 136 -8.88 1.96 3.48
N ALA A 137 -9.59 0.95 4.00
CA ALA A 137 -10.65 0.27 3.24
C ALA A 137 -11.75 1.26 2.78
N HIS A 138 -12.24 2.12 3.70
CA HIS A 138 -13.19 3.18 3.34
C HIS A 138 -12.62 4.16 2.30
N PHE A 139 -11.37 4.61 2.48
CA PHE A 139 -10.70 5.48 1.53
C PHE A 139 -10.66 4.87 0.12
N TYR A 140 -10.30 3.60 -0.01
CA TYR A 140 -10.26 2.95 -1.32
C TYR A 140 -11.65 2.72 -1.92
N ILE A 141 -12.68 2.45 -1.10
CA ILE A 141 -14.07 2.41 -1.57
C ILE A 141 -14.47 3.76 -2.18
N PHE A 142 -14.25 4.86 -1.45
CA PHE A 142 -14.54 6.21 -1.94
C PHE A 142 -13.77 6.54 -3.21
N LYS A 143 -12.48 6.19 -3.25
CA LYS A 143 -11.65 6.42 -4.42
C LYS A 143 -12.17 5.68 -5.65
N VAL A 144 -12.48 4.39 -5.52
CA VAL A 144 -12.99 3.60 -6.64
C VAL A 144 -14.36 4.11 -7.09
N ALA A 145 -15.25 4.45 -6.15
CA ALA A 145 -16.56 5.03 -6.48
C ALA A 145 -16.42 6.33 -7.28
N LYS A 146 -15.50 7.23 -6.88
CA LYS A 146 -15.18 8.45 -7.62
C LYS A 146 -14.69 8.13 -9.05
N MET A 147 -13.79 7.16 -9.20
CA MET A 147 -13.26 6.76 -10.52
C MET A 147 -14.33 6.19 -11.44
N ILE A 148 -15.19 5.30 -10.93
CA ILE A 148 -16.34 4.75 -11.69
C ILE A 148 -17.25 5.88 -12.13
N LEU A 149 -17.52 6.83 -11.23
CA LEU A 149 -18.37 7.96 -11.51
C LEU A 149 -17.82 8.84 -12.64
N GLU A 150 -16.55 9.25 -12.55
CA GLU A 150 -15.86 10.03 -13.59
C GLU A 150 -15.86 9.32 -14.94
N GLU A 151 -15.66 8.01 -14.97
CA GLU A 151 -15.68 7.22 -16.21
C GLU A 151 -17.08 7.23 -16.85
N ASN A 152 -18.13 7.07 -16.05
CA ASN A 152 -19.51 7.12 -16.55
C ASN A 152 -19.90 8.51 -17.04
N PHE A 153 -19.50 9.58 -16.34
CA PHE A 153 -19.70 10.95 -16.83
C PHE A 153 -19.13 11.16 -18.23
N LYS A 154 -17.88 10.76 -18.46
CA LYS A 154 -17.24 10.87 -19.77
C LYS A 154 -17.96 10.10 -20.88
N LYS A 155 -18.69 9.04 -20.53
CA LYS A 155 -19.53 8.30 -21.50
C LYS A 155 -20.82 9.06 -21.79
N VAL A 156 -21.46 9.61 -20.76
CA VAL A 156 -22.71 10.36 -20.88
C VAL A 156 -22.52 11.70 -21.61
N GLU A 157 -21.41 12.40 -21.36
CA GLU A 157 -21.05 13.66 -22.06
C GLU A 157 -20.91 13.48 -23.58
N LYS A 158 -20.73 12.24 -24.07
CA LYS A 158 -20.67 11.92 -25.50
C LYS A 158 -22.04 11.66 -26.13
N ILE A 159 -23.10 11.54 -25.33
CA ILE A 159 -24.46 11.30 -25.82
C ILE A 159 -25.03 12.63 -26.33
N PRO A 160 -25.61 12.67 -27.55
CA PRO A 160 -26.22 13.89 -28.06
C PRO A 160 -27.29 14.45 -27.10
N PRO A 161 -27.33 15.77 -26.86
CA PRO A 161 -28.29 16.38 -25.93
C PRO A 161 -29.75 16.03 -26.25
N LYS A 162 -30.09 15.94 -27.54
CA LYS A 162 -31.43 15.57 -28.01
C LYS A 162 -31.85 14.15 -27.58
N ASP A 163 -30.89 13.22 -27.48
CA ASP A 163 -31.17 11.86 -27.02
C ASP A 163 -31.36 11.81 -25.50
N LEU A 164 -30.74 12.75 -24.76
CA LEU A 164 -30.88 12.91 -23.31
C LEU A 164 -32.19 13.63 -22.92
N GLU A 165 -32.78 14.42 -23.81
CA GLU A 165 -34.05 15.14 -23.57
C GLU A 165 -35.21 14.22 -23.18
N ASN A 166 -35.18 12.96 -23.65
CA ASN A 166 -36.20 11.96 -23.34
C ASN A 166 -35.96 11.23 -21.99
N PHE A 167 -34.85 11.50 -21.30
CA PHE A 167 -34.47 10.87 -20.03
C PHE A 167 -34.37 11.92 -18.90
N GLY A 168 -35.52 12.48 -18.51
CA GLY A 168 -35.62 13.56 -17.52
C GLY A 168 -34.96 13.26 -16.17
N GLU A 169 -35.07 12.02 -15.67
CA GLU A 169 -34.42 11.60 -14.42
C GLU A 169 -32.89 11.63 -14.52
N MET A 170 -32.34 11.22 -15.66
CA MET A 170 -30.90 11.26 -15.92
C MET A 170 -30.41 12.70 -16.02
N LYS A 171 -31.18 13.58 -16.66
CA LYS A 171 -30.85 15.01 -16.76
C LYS A 171 -30.76 15.66 -15.38
N LEU A 172 -31.75 15.43 -14.51
CA LEU A 172 -31.76 15.95 -13.14
C LEU A 172 -30.56 15.46 -12.33
N LEU A 173 -30.25 14.16 -12.39
CA LEU A 173 -29.09 13.59 -11.70
C LEU A 173 -27.77 14.20 -12.22
N LEU A 174 -27.62 14.37 -13.53
CA LEU A 174 -26.42 15.00 -14.11
C LEU A 174 -26.27 16.45 -13.65
N GLU A 175 -27.36 17.21 -13.61
CA GLU A 175 -27.36 18.61 -13.13
C GLU A 175 -26.99 18.70 -11.64
N GLU A 176 -27.57 17.85 -10.79
CA GLU A 176 -27.22 17.75 -9.36
C GLU A 176 -25.71 17.49 -9.20
N MET A 177 -25.18 16.51 -9.92
CA MET A 177 -23.79 16.13 -9.81
C MET A 177 -22.83 17.16 -10.46
N GLN A 178 -23.20 17.80 -11.56
CA GLN A 178 -22.42 18.88 -12.18
C GLN A 178 -22.38 20.13 -11.31
N SER A 179 -23.47 20.45 -10.60
CA SER A 179 -23.50 21.56 -9.64
C SER A 179 -22.47 21.36 -8.52
N SER A 180 -22.26 20.11 -8.09
CA SER A 180 -21.19 19.74 -7.14
C SER A 180 -19.77 19.74 -7.75
N ARG A 181 -19.67 19.72 -9.09
CA ARG A 181 -18.43 19.60 -9.87
C ARG A 181 -17.85 20.94 -10.33
N GLN A 182 -18.58 22.06 -10.13
CA GLN A 182 -18.02 23.41 -10.34
C GLN A 182 -16.90 23.77 -9.35
N VAL A 183 -16.64 22.89 -8.37
CA VAL A 183 -15.39 22.91 -7.62
C VAL A 183 -14.27 22.50 -8.58
N GLU A 184 -13.38 23.43 -8.92
CA GLU A 184 -12.13 23.18 -9.65
C GLU A 184 -11.54 21.82 -9.25
N GLU A 185 -11.27 20.95 -10.24
CA GLU A 185 -10.70 19.64 -9.94
C GLU A 185 -9.33 19.83 -9.28
N LYS A 186 -9.18 19.27 -8.09
CA LYS A 186 -7.97 19.35 -7.28
C LYS A 186 -7.30 17.98 -7.17
N PRO A 187 -6.72 17.45 -8.26
CA PRO A 187 -6.29 16.07 -8.34
C PRO A 187 -4.96 15.83 -7.64
N TYR A 188 -4.26 16.87 -7.18
CA TYR A 188 -3.01 16.74 -6.46
C TYR A 188 -3.22 17.00 -4.96
N GLN A 189 -2.62 16.16 -4.14
CA GLN A 189 -2.41 16.44 -2.73
C GLN A 189 -1.05 17.11 -2.57
N MET A 190 -1.04 18.29 -1.97
CA MET A 190 0.16 19.00 -1.53
C MET A 190 0.25 18.92 -0.01
N ILE A 191 1.37 18.44 0.51
CA ILE A 191 1.68 18.42 1.94
C ILE A 191 2.79 19.43 2.20
N VAL A 192 2.51 20.44 3.00
CA VAL A 192 3.47 21.50 3.36
C VAL A 192 4.08 21.16 4.71
N ASN A 193 5.41 21.13 4.77
CA ASN A 193 6.19 20.85 5.97
C ASN A 193 5.75 19.57 6.71
N GLY A 194 5.29 18.57 5.95
CA GLY A 194 4.90 17.25 6.46
C GLY A 194 3.51 17.15 7.08
N VAL A 195 2.92 18.27 7.50
CA VAL A 195 1.71 18.28 8.35
C VAL A 195 0.50 18.93 7.68
N GLU A 196 0.67 20.02 6.94
CA GLU A 196 -0.45 20.75 6.34
C GLU A 196 -0.83 20.12 5.00
N VAL A 197 -2.02 19.54 4.91
CA VAL A 197 -2.51 18.87 3.70
C VAL A 197 -3.51 19.77 2.96
N ARG A 198 -3.28 19.99 1.66
CA ARG A 198 -4.19 20.73 0.77
C ARG A 198 -4.37 19.95 -0.52
N ASN A 199 -5.62 19.91 -1.03
CA ASN A 199 -5.85 19.48 -2.40
C ASN A 199 -5.71 20.70 -3.30
N ILE A 200 -5.00 20.56 -4.42
CA ILE A 200 -4.71 21.64 -5.35
C ILE A 200 -4.97 21.21 -6.79
N SER A 201 -5.27 22.19 -7.65
CA SER A 201 -5.54 21.97 -9.06
C SER A 201 -4.28 21.68 -9.85
N GLU A 202 -4.44 21.21 -11.09
CA GLU A 202 -3.30 20.96 -11.98
C GLU A 202 -2.50 22.25 -12.25
N ARG A 203 -3.19 23.39 -12.43
CA ARG A 203 -2.56 24.70 -12.58
C ARG A 203 -1.79 25.13 -11.34
N GLU A 204 -2.35 24.91 -10.15
CA GLU A 204 -1.65 25.16 -8.88
C GLU A 204 -0.41 24.24 -8.75
N TYR A 205 -0.54 22.97 -9.11
CA TYR A 205 0.56 22.00 -9.09
C TYR A 205 1.70 22.40 -10.03
N GLU A 206 1.42 22.73 -11.29
CA GLU A 206 2.44 23.18 -12.25
C GLU A 206 3.25 24.35 -11.70
N LYS A 207 2.57 25.34 -11.11
CA LYS A 207 3.21 26.51 -10.53
C LYS A 207 4.00 26.20 -9.25
N LEU A 208 3.47 25.35 -8.36
CA LEU A 208 4.02 25.14 -7.02
C LEU A 208 5.05 24.01 -6.94
N SER A 209 5.08 23.13 -7.95
CA SER A 209 6.01 21.99 -8.05
C SER A 209 7.24 22.28 -8.92
N ASP A 210 7.23 23.37 -9.70
CA ASP A 210 8.37 23.76 -10.54
C ASP A 210 9.58 24.16 -9.67
N PRO A 211 10.71 23.43 -9.76
CA PRO A 211 11.92 23.70 -8.95
C PRO A 211 12.64 25.01 -9.29
N PHE A 212 12.43 25.56 -10.49
CA PHE A 212 13.06 26.80 -10.94
C PHE A 212 12.28 28.04 -10.48
N GLU A 213 10.96 27.94 -10.44
CA GLU A 213 10.06 28.99 -9.95
C GLU A 213 10.02 29.04 -8.41
N ASN A 214 10.26 27.91 -7.73
CA ASN A 214 10.17 27.79 -6.27
C ASN A 214 11.55 27.62 -5.61
N LYS A 215 12.46 28.58 -5.85
CA LYS A 215 13.77 28.61 -5.17
C LYS A 215 13.60 28.75 -3.66
N GLY A 216 14.47 28.09 -2.89
CA GLY A 216 14.39 28.04 -1.42
C GLY A 216 13.29 27.13 -0.88
N MET A 217 12.74 26.23 -1.70
CA MET A 217 11.77 25.21 -1.29
C MET A 217 12.31 23.84 -1.66
N ILE A 218 12.22 22.87 -0.74
CA ILE A 218 12.45 21.46 -1.09
C ILE A 218 11.14 20.89 -1.64
N ILE A 219 11.20 20.27 -2.81
CA ILE A 219 10.01 19.68 -3.44
C ILE A 219 10.25 18.19 -3.61
N LEU A 220 9.45 17.37 -2.94
CA LEU A 220 9.36 15.93 -3.20
C LEU A 220 8.15 15.68 -4.09
N ASN A 221 8.38 15.32 -5.35
CA ASN A 221 7.34 15.22 -6.36
C ASN A 221 7.11 13.76 -6.79
N PHE A 222 5.89 13.27 -6.62
CA PHE A 222 5.46 11.94 -7.06
C PHE A 222 4.69 12.07 -8.38
N LYS A 223 5.41 11.94 -9.50
CA LYS A 223 4.82 11.93 -10.86
C LYS A 223 4.26 10.56 -11.21
N SER A 224 4.86 9.49 -10.67
CA SER A 224 4.34 8.12 -10.72
C SER A 224 4.96 7.27 -9.61
N THR A 225 4.63 5.98 -9.56
CA THR A 225 5.21 5.02 -8.59
C THR A 225 6.72 4.84 -8.72
N ASN A 226 7.25 5.04 -9.93
CA ASN A 226 8.68 4.88 -10.25
C ASN A 226 9.36 6.20 -10.60
N ASP A 227 8.61 7.29 -10.66
CA ASP A 227 9.10 8.63 -10.98
C ASP A 227 8.84 9.54 -9.79
N VAL A 228 9.77 9.48 -8.84
CA VAL A 228 9.78 10.33 -7.66
C VAL A 228 11.06 11.13 -7.64
N THR A 229 10.91 12.45 -7.70
CA THR A 229 12.04 13.37 -7.68
C THR A 229 12.04 14.17 -6.40
N LEU A 230 13.24 14.56 -5.95
CA LEU A 230 13.40 15.55 -4.91
C LEU A 230 14.28 16.67 -5.45
N SER A 231 13.84 17.91 -5.30
CA SER A 231 14.53 19.07 -5.83
C SER A 231 14.69 20.19 -4.81
N LEU A 232 15.72 21.01 -5.02
CA LEU A 232 15.99 22.24 -4.28
C LEU A 232 16.79 23.19 -5.18
N ASN A 233 16.36 24.46 -5.28
CA ASN A 233 17.06 25.51 -6.04
C ASN A 233 17.37 25.11 -7.50
N GLY A 234 16.41 24.50 -8.19
CA GLY A 234 16.56 24.04 -9.57
C GLY A 234 17.41 22.78 -9.78
N LYS A 235 18.04 22.23 -8.73
CA LYS A 235 18.70 20.92 -8.79
C LYS A 235 17.69 19.83 -8.45
N GLU A 236 17.64 18.77 -9.25
CA GLU A 236 16.72 17.65 -9.08
C GLU A 236 17.48 16.32 -9.02
N ILE A 237 17.02 15.40 -8.16
CA ILE A 237 17.48 14.02 -8.08
C ILE A 237 16.31 13.05 -8.11
N PHE A 238 16.56 11.87 -8.67
CA PHE A 238 15.62 10.76 -8.59
C PHE A 238 15.81 9.98 -7.28
N ILE A 239 14.68 9.69 -6.63
CA ILE A 239 14.59 8.79 -5.48
C ILE A 239 14.14 7.41 -5.99
N THR A 240 14.97 6.40 -5.78
CA THR A 240 14.64 5.03 -6.17
C THR A 240 13.42 4.52 -5.39
N SER A 241 12.54 3.75 -6.05
CA SER A 241 11.32 3.17 -5.45
C SER A 241 11.53 2.55 -4.06
N ALA A 242 12.65 1.85 -3.84
CA ALA A 242 13.01 1.25 -2.55
C ALA A 242 13.11 2.25 -1.39
N LEU A 243 13.53 3.49 -1.67
CA LEU A 243 13.80 4.55 -0.69
C LEU A 243 12.66 5.55 -0.53
N VAL A 244 11.73 5.62 -1.50
CA VAL A 244 10.64 6.61 -1.54
C VAL A 244 9.82 6.61 -0.25
N ALA A 245 9.39 5.43 0.20
CA ALA A 245 8.58 5.32 1.40
C ALA A 245 9.29 5.82 2.66
N LEU A 246 10.61 5.60 2.75
CA LEU A 246 11.41 6.03 3.89
C LEU A 246 11.54 7.56 3.91
N ILE A 247 11.89 8.18 2.77
CA ILE A 247 12.04 9.64 2.72
C ILE A 247 10.70 10.36 2.93
N GLU A 248 9.63 9.84 2.34
CA GLU A 248 8.29 10.41 2.54
C GLU A 248 7.89 10.35 4.02
N TYR A 249 8.09 9.21 4.66
CA TYR A 249 7.76 9.02 6.07
C TYR A 249 8.55 9.96 6.98
N LEU A 250 9.85 10.15 6.72
CA LEU A 250 10.67 11.13 7.44
C LEU A 250 10.13 12.56 7.25
N MET A 251 9.83 12.94 6.01
CA MET A 251 9.31 14.28 5.69
C MET A 251 7.90 14.53 6.25
N ARG A 252 7.08 13.48 6.45
CA ARG A 252 5.74 13.62 7.05
C ARG A 252 5.71 13.64 8.57
N ASN A 253 6.85 13.36 9.21
CA ASN A 253 7.00 13.36 10.66
C ASN A 253 8.15 14.28 11.05
N PRO A 254 7.99 15.62 10.93
CA PRO A 254 9.06 16.58 11.13
C PRO A 254 9.64 16.57 12.56
N ASP A 255 8.87 16.12 13.55
CA ASP A 255 9.34 16.01 14.93
C ASP A 255 10.32 14.84 15.15
N GLY A 256 10.43 13.94 14.16
CA GLY A 256 11.29 12.77 14.19
C GLY A 256 10.50 11.47 14.36
N VAL A 257 11.17 10.38 14.02
CA VAL A 257 10.61 9.02 14.05
C VAL A 257 11.61 8.06 14.66
N SER A 258 11.12 7.14 15.48
CA SER A 258 11.96 6.13 16.10
C SER A 258 12.43 5.11 15.06
N SER A 259 13.64 4.58 15.25
CA SER A 259 14.18 3.52 14.40
C SER A 259 13.29 2.28 14.43
N GLU A 260 12.69 1.99 15.59
CA GLU A 260 11.80 0.85 15.77
C GLU A 260 10.51 1.00 14.96
N ASP A 261 9.86 2.17 14.96
CA ASP A 261 8.65 2.38 14.16
C ASP A 261 8.95 2.25 12.65
N ILE A 262 10.09 2.78 12.19
CA ILE A 262 10.52 2.59 10.80
C ILE A 262 10.76 1.11 10.48
N ILE A 263 11.41 0.37 11.39
CA ILE A 263 11.68 -1.05 11.21
C ILE A 263 10.38 -1.83 11.14
N GLN A 264 9.48 -1.66 12.10
CA GLN A 264 8.21 -2.38 12.15
C GLN A 264 7.39 -2.16 10.87
N ARG A 265 7.40 -0.94 10.33
CA ARG A 265 6.69 -0.59 9.09
C ARG A 265 7.35 -1.12 7.82
N LYS A 266 8.67 -0.98 7.70
CA LYS A 266 9.36 -1.15 6.40
C LYS A 266 10.32 -2.33 6.35
N TYR A 267 11.01 -2.62 7.45
CA TYR A 267 12.13 -3.57 7.49
C TYR A 267 11.90 -4.76 8.41
N ARG A 268 10.68 -4.94 8.94
CA ARG A 268 10.32 -6.04 9.85
C ARG A 268 10.75 -7.39 9.33
N TYR A 269 10.72 -7.57 8.02
CA TYR A 269 11.07 -8.81 7.33
C TYR A 269 12.55 -8.98 6.97
N SER A 270 13.42 -8.03 7.35
CA SER A 270 14.83 -8.08 6.99
C SER A 270 15.60 -8.97 7.97
N ARG A 271 16.58 -9.74 7.48
CA ARG A 271 17.48 -10.54 8.32
C ARG A 271 18.25 -9.71 9.36
N ASP A 272 18.55 -8.45 9.03
CA ASP A 272 19.11 -7.46 9.96
C ASP A 272 18.42 -6.11 9.70
N PRO A 273 17.25 -5.86 10.34
CA PRO A 273 16.45 -4.68 10.09
C PRO A 273 17.18 -3.38 10.42
N HIS A 274 17.97 -3.37 11.50
CA HIS A 274 18.73 -2.20 11.92
C HIS A 274 19.85 -1.87 10.92
N ALA A 275 20.63 -2.86 10.46
CA ALA A 275 21.66 -2.62 9.45
C ALA A 275 21.04 -2.19 8.12
N LYS A 276 19.91 -2.78 7.73
CA LYS A 276 19.19 -2.40 6.52
C LYS A 276 18.70 -0.95 6.58
N LEU A 277 18.09 -0.55 7.69
CA LEU A 277 17.69 0.84 7.94
C LEU A 277 18.89 1.79 7.86
N ARG A 278 19.99 1.51 8.59
CA ARG A 278 21.22 2.32 8.55
C ARG A 278 21.76 2.48 7.13
N LYS A 279 21.76 1.41 6.34
CA LYS A 279 22.22 1.41 4.94
C LYS A 279 21.34 2.28 4.05
N ASP A 280 20.02 2.18 4.18
CA ASP A 280 19.09 2.97 3.36
C ASP A 280 19.07 4.46 3.76
N ILE A 281 19.24 4.78 5.06
CA ILE A 281 19.47 6.17 5.52
C ILE A 281 20.78 6.72 4.94
N SER A 282 21.87 5.94 4.98
CA SER A 282 23.15 6.35 4.40
C SER A 282 23.04 6.64 2.89
N ARG A 283 22.33 5.78 2.16
CA ARG A 283 22.05 5.97 0.72
C ARG A 283 21.22 7.24 0.47
N LEU A 284 20.18 7.49 1.26
CA LEU A 284 19.39 8.72 1.16
C LEU A 284 20.26 9.96 1.40
N ARG A 285 21.02 10.00 2.50
CA ARG A 285 21.95 11.10 2.80
C ARG A 285 22.93 11.34 1.65
N SER A 286 23.53 10.28 1.11
CA SER A 286 24.47 10.39 -0.01
C SER A 286 23.82 11.00 -1.26
N ARG A 287 22.57 10.65 -1.56
CA ARG A 287 21.82 11.25 -2.68
C ARG A 287 21.47 12.71 -2.40
N LEU A 288 21.00 13.02 -1.20
CA LEU A 288 20.60 14.38 -0.81
C LEU A 288 21.78 15.38 -0.83
N ARG A 289 23.02 14.92 -0.66
CA ARG A 289 24.21 15.79 -0.79
C ARG A 289 24.38 16.41 -2.17
N SER A 290 23.88 15.79 -3.24
CA SER A 290 24.04 16.35 -4.59
C SER A 290 23.13 17.55 -4.85
N ILE A 291 22.03 17.68 -4.12
CA ILE A 291 21.14 18.84 -4.17
C ILE A 291 21.52 19.89 -3.12
N HIS A 292 21.98 19.45 -1.94
CA HIS A 292 22.34 20.35 -0.84
C HIS A 292 23.52 19.79 -0.03
N ALA A 293 24.73 20.19 -0.41
CA ALA A 293 25.96 19.63 0.16
C ALA A 293 26.26 20.11 1.60
N ASN A 294 25.75 21.28 1.99
CA ASN A 294 26.16 21.98 3.21
C ASN A 294 25.29 21.67 4.44
N GLU A 295 24.15 21.01 4.28
CA GLU A 295 23.24 20.67 5.38
C GLU A 295 22.92 19.17 5.35
N THR A 296 22.83 18.57 6.53
CA THR A 296 22.43 17.17 6.68
C THR A 296 20.91 17.10 6.81
N LEU A 297 20.23 16.91 5.67
CA LEU A 297 18.76 16.88 5.57
C LEU A 297 18.07 15.76 6.35
N ILE A 298 18.80 14.71 6.73
CA ILE A 298 18.31 13.64 7.61
C ILE A 298 19.23 13.56 8.81
N GLU A 299 18.80 14.04 9.96
CA GLU A 299 19.53 14.02 11.22
C GLU A 299 19.33 12.69 11.95
N THR A 300 20.36 12.22 12.66
CA THR A 300 20.22 11.12 13.61
C THR A 300 19.89 11.72 14.97
N ILE A 301 18.78 11.31 15.56
CA ILE A 301 18.34 11.71 16.90
C ILE A 301 18.44 10.51 17.84
N ASP A 302 18.22 10.73 19.14
CA ASP A 302 18.19 9.62 20.10
C ASP A 302 17.12 8.59 19.69
N GLY A 303 17.54 7.35 19.53
CA GLY A 303 16.70 6.24 19.07
C GLY A 303 16.16 6.31 17.63
N GLY A 304 16.48 7.33 16.82
CA GLY A 304 15.74 7.56 15.57
C GLY A 304 16.37 8.48 14.53
N TYR A 305 15.52 8.98 13.64
CA TYR A 305 15.89 9.90 12.56
C TYR A 305 14.86 11.02 12.43
N ARG A 306 15.33 12.19 12.01
CA ARG A 306 14.48 13.36 11.80
C ARG A 306 14.79 14.01 10.46
N TRP A 307 13.75 14.46 9.75
CA TRP A 307 13.94 15.36 8.62
C TRP A 307 14.38 16.73 9.15
N ASN A 308 15.60 17.15 8.80
CA ASN A 308 16.26 18.32 9.36
C ASN A 308 16.61 19.30 8.25
N SER A 309 15.72 20.25 7.99
CA SER A 309 15.86 21.23 6.92
C SER A 309 15.46 22.60 7.43
N SER A 310 16.32 23.58 7.20
CA SER A 310 16.00 25.01 7.34
C SER A 310 15.05 25.52 6.24
N TYR A 311 14.93 24.79 5.12
CA TYR A 311 13.99 25.10 4.05
C TYR A 311 12.61 24.53 4.35
N ASN A 312 11.58 25.31 4.03
CA ASN A 312 10.24 24.77 3.87
C ASN A 312 10.23 23.72 2.76
N TYR A 313 9.27 22.80 2.84
CA TYR A 313 9.15 21.74 1.85
C TYR A 313 7.71 21.41 1.49
N ARG A 314 7.54 20.91 0.27
CA ARG A 314 6.26 20.45 -0.27
C ARG A 314 6.41 19.03 -0.78
N ILE A 315 5.40 18.21 -0.49
CA ILE A 315 5.24 16.88 -1.07
C ILE A 315 4.03 16.92 -1.99
N PHE A 316 4.21 16.57 -3.26
CA PHE A 316 3.11 16.49 -4.22
C PHE A 316 2.81 15.05 -4.58
N LYS A 317 1.53 14.67 -4.50
CA LYS A 317 1.05 13.36 -4.90
C LYS A 317 -0.17 13.50 -5.79
N HIS A 318 -0.17 12.82 -6.93
CA HIS A 318 -1.37 12.74 -7.74
C HIS A 318 -2.38 11.77 -7.10
N SER A 319 -3.65 12.15 -7.05
CA SER A 319 -4.74 11.39 -6.43
C SER A 319 -4.92 9.99 -7.02
N ARG A 320 -4.44 9.75 -8.24
CA ARG A 320 -4.44 8.41 -8.86
C ARG A 320 -3.29 7.52 -8.38
N ASP A 321 -2.19 8.07 -7.87
CA ASP A 321 -0.98 7.35 -7.46
C ASP A 321 -0.95 7.05 -5.95
N VAL A 322 -1.42 5.85 -5.55
CA VAL A 322 -1.48 5.42 -4.13
C VAL A 322 -0.32 4.53 -3.71
N SER A 323 0.74 4.44 -4.51
CA SER A 323 1.68 3.32 -4.36
C SER A 323 2.55 3.38 -3.10
N THR A 324 2.72 4.55 -2.46
CA THR A 324 3.75 4.70 -1.42
C THR A 324 3.24 4.53 -0.01
N ASP A 325 1.94 4.77 0.23
CA ASP A 325 1.30 4.48 1.53
C ASP A 325 1.24 2.97 1.83
N LEU A 326 1.52 2.13 0.83
CA LEU A 326 1.55 0.66 0.90
C LEU A 326 2.93 0.07 1.15
N LEU A 327 3.99 0.87 1.09
CA LEU A 327 5.37 0.42 1.28
C LEU A 327 5.79 0.43 2.77
N LEU A 328 4.86 0.79 3.66
CA LEU A 328 5.01 0.85 5.12
C LEU A 328 3.97 -0.03 5.84
N ASP A 329 3.20 -0.85 5.11
CA ASP A 329 2.14 -1.75 5.62
C ASP A 329 2.56 -3.22 5.68
#